data_AF-A0DQK8-F1
#
_entry.id   AF-A0DQK8-F1
#
_cell.length_a   1.000
_cell.length_b   1.000
_cell.length_c   1.000
_cell.angle_alpha   90.00
_cell.angle_beta   90.00
_cell.angle_gamma   90.00
#
_symmetry.space_group_name_H-M   'P 1'
#
loop_
_entity.id
_entity.type
_entity.pdbx_description
1 polymer ?
#
loop_
_entity_poly.entity_id
_entity_poly.type
_entity_poly.pdbx_seq_one_letter_code
_entity_poly.pdbx_strand_id
1 'polypeptide(L)'
;MQLGVALGTVSGYLVTSLSLHFSQNWVYPYYLQILLLIPCFLCYSFCDEAKLSTQDQEQTNVKKENFKTIFMQNLKTFLSNPIFVFSMLSLSSLFFVVTGVQFWITDYLRNVFLMPHEVVFKSFLIISLTAPLSGVYLGGLILHNFGGYDGQMAIQIAAFEALLASVSGAFIPILNNGAFVLLFLWFLLFFGGSAVPAIMGIMITSIPREQRSSGNSLSHLFQELLGYLPAPVLYGFVQQQTGGSTSRWGMILLSIVGFCGLFYIVLATYWKSKQVKQLDNSINESELRDRVPQLNSDQNDQIQKSNFAQIRMQTSVQSGKSITIPIQQDQINNEMQFDNQTPLINRTRTFKTRLAYQRQASVSQALSNFSSLVGRGSLDNDLFSIKNDQDMKRIEKYTNEIELQVAGGYYLVSEGRYVKFGEH
;
A
#
# COMPACT_ATOMS: atom_id res chain seq x y z
N MET A 1 -11.84 1.70 -5.35
CA MET A 1 -12.87 1.31 -4.36
C MET A 1 -12.93 2.29 -3.17
N GLN A 2 -11.84 2.56 -2.45
CA GLN A 2 -11.85 3.44 -1.26
C GLN A 2 -12.30 4.90 -1.52
N LEU A 3 -12.02 5.44 -2.72
CA LEU A 3 -12.47 6.79 -3.09
C LEU A 3 -14.01 6.91 -3.12
N GLY A 4 -14.72 5.83 -3.50
CA GLY A 4 -16.18 5.82 -3.56
C GLY A 4 -16.83 5.95 -2.19
N VAL A 5 -16.25 5.34 -1.15
CA VAL A 5 -16.72 5.48 0.23
C VAL A 5 -16.60 6.93 0.68
N ALA A 6 -15.42 7.53 0.48
CA ALA A 6 -15.19 8.91 0.89
C ALA A 6 -16.08 9.90 0.10
N LEU A 7 -16.25 9.72 -1.21
CA LEU A 7 -17.19 10.52 -2.00
C LEU A 7 -18.65 10.34 -1.55
N GLY A 8 -19.04 9.13 -1.18
CA GLY A 8 -20.36 8.83 -0.63
C GLY A 8 -20.61 9.57 0.68
N THR A 9 -19.65 9.54 1.61
CA THR A 9 -19.72 10.28 2.88
C THR A 9 -19.87 11.78 2.65
N VAL A 10 -19.08 12.34 1.74
CA VAL A 10 -19.13 13.76 1.37
C VAL A 10 -20.47 14.15 0.77
N SER A 11 -20.94 13.36 -0.18
CA SER A 11 -22.24 13.59 -0.82
C SER A 11 -23.36 13.51 0.22
N GLY A 12 -23.27 12.56 1.15
CA GLY A 12 -24.21 12.42 2.26
C GLY A 12 -24.26 13.64 3.18
N TYR A 13 -23.10 14.19 3.59
CA TYR A 13 -23.05 15.40 4.40
C TYR A 13 -23.60 16.63 3.67
N LEU A 14 -23.26 16.78 2.39
CA LEU A 14 -23.72 17.91 1.57
C LEU A 14 -25.24 17.86 1.39
N VAL A 15 -25.76 16.69 1.05
CA VAL A 15 -27.19 16.43 0.88
C VAL A 15 -27.96 16.66 2.19
N THR A 16 -27.44 16.16 3.31
CA THR A 16 -28.03 16.36 4.64
C THR A 16 -28.05 17.84 5.01
N SER A 17 -26.93 18.54 4.78
CA SER A 17 -26.80 19.97 5.08
C SER A 17 -27.76 20.82 4.25
N LEU A 18 -27.93 20.52 2.97
CA LEU A 18 -28.89 21.22 2.10
C LEU A 18 -30.33 20.94 2.54
N SER A 19 -30.65 19.69 2.84
CA SER A 19 -31.99 19.29 3.29
C SER A 19 -32.38 19.99 4.60
N LEU A 20 -31.46 20.07 5.57
CA LEU A 20 -31.68 20.81 6.82
C LEU A 20 -31.83 22.32 6.58
N HIS A 21 -31.08 22.89 5.63
CA HIS A 21 -31.18 24.31 5.30
C HIS A 21 -32.54 24.70 4.73
N PHE A 22 -33.10 23.89 3.82
CA PHE A 22 -34.38 24.18 3.18
C PHE A 22 -35.59 23.81 4.04
N SER A 23 -35.56 22.66 4.68
CA SER A 23 -36.75 22.10 5.34
C SER A 23 -36.86 22.45 6.83
N GLN A 24 -35.76 22.91 7.45
CA GLN A 24 -35.58 23.14 8.89
C GLN A 24 -35.96 21.94 9.79
N ASN A 25 -36.22 20.78 9.19
CA ASN A 25 -36.76 19.61 9.85
C ASN A 25 -35.77 18.45 9.69
N TRP A 26 -35.41 17.84 10.80
CA TRP A 26 -34.41 16.78 10.85
C TRP A 26 -34.84 15.47 10.18
N VAL A 27 -36.13 15.31 9.87
CA VAL A 27 -36.69 14.09 9.26
C VAL A 27 -36.40 14.01 7.75
N TYR A 28 -36.36 15.13 7.04
CA TYR A 28 -36.22 15.14 5.57
C TYR A 28 -34.92 14.55 5.03
N PRO A 29 -33.75 14.69 5.69
CA PRO A 29 -32.55 13.96 5.30
C PRO A 29 -32.78 12.44 5.17
N TYR A 30 -33.58 11.84 6.04
CA TYR A 30 -33.87 10.39 6.00
C TYR A 30 -34.74 10.02 4.79
N TYR A 31 -35.78 10.80 4.50
CA TYR A 31 -36.62 10.55 3.31
C TYR A 31 -35.82 10.68 2.02
N LEU A 32 -34.94 11.67 1.95
CA LEU A 32 -34.13 11.91 0.78
C LEU A 32 -33.04 10.84 0.63
N GLN A 33 -32.49 10.32 1.73
CA GLN A 33 -31.62 9.14 1.71
C GLN A 33 -32.34 7.91 1.16
N ILE A 34 -33.58 7.64 1.59
CA ILE A 34 -34.40 6.53 1.06
C ILE A 34 -34.60 6.71 -0.45
N LEU A 35 -34.98 7.91 -0.88
CA LEU A 35 -35.20 8.23 -2.29
C LEU A 35 -33.94 8.02 -3.15
N LEU A 36 -32.76 8.38 -2.65
CA LEU A 36 -31.49 8.15 -3.34
C LEU A 36 -31.05 6.68 -3.37
N LEU A 37 -31.49 5.86 -2.41
CA LEU A 37 -31.17 4.42 -2.37
C LEU A 37 -32.00 3.59 -3.36
N ILE A 38 -33.22 4.01 -3.69
CA ILE A 38 -34.09 3.32 -4.65
C ILE A 38 -33.40 3.07 -6.01
N PRO A 39 -32.81 4.06 -6.70
CA PRO A 39 -32.13 3.82 -7.97
C PRO A 39 -30.91 2.91 -7.84
N CYS A 40 -30.16 2.97 -6.72
CA CYS A 40 -29.06 2.04 -6.46
C CYS A 40 -29.57 0.59 -6.32
N PHE A 41 -30.66 0.40 -5.58
CA PHE A 41 -31.30 -0.91 -5.44
C PHE A 41 -31.81 -1.43 -6.78
N LEU A 42 -32.52 -0.61 -7.56
CA LEU A 42 -33.00 -1.00 -8.88
C LEU A 42 -31.83 -1.35 -9.82
N CYS A 43 -30.78 -0.52 -9.86
CA CYS A 43 -29.59 -0.80 -10.67
C CYS A 43 -28.92 -2.12 -10.27
N TYR A 44 -28.90 -2.45 -8.97
CA TYR A 44 -28.39 -3.73 -8.47
C TYR A 44 -29.30 -4.90 -8.84
N SER A 45 -30.62 -4.77 -8.65
CA SER A 45 -31.61 -5.81 -8.97
C SER A 45 -31.69 -6.14 -10.45
N PHE A 46 -31.41 -5.17 -11.33
CA PHE A 46 -31.35 -5.38 -12.78
C PHE A 46 -29.94 -5.73 -13.28
N CYS A 47 -28.95 -5.84 -12.39
CA CYS A 47 -27.60 -6.25 -12.77
C CYS A 47 -27.58 -7.77 -12.96
N ASP A 48 -27.12 -8.20 -14.15
CA ASP A 48 -27.11 -9.60 -14.54
C ASP A 48 -26.10 -10.39 -13.70
N GLU A 49 -26.56 -11.44 -13.02
CA GLU A 49 -25.77 -12.24 -12.07
C GLU A 49 -24.55 -12.90 -12.74
N ALA A 50 -24.66 -13.17 -14.05
CA ALA A 50 -23.57 -13.69 -14.88
C ALA A 50 -22.37 -12.72 -15.03
N LYS A 51 -22.59 -11.40 -14.87
CA LYS A 51 -21.51 -10.39 -14.90
C LYS A 51 -20.82 -10.21 -13.54
N LEU A 52 -21.46 -10.66 -12.46
CA LEU A 52 -20.99 -10.51 -11.07
C LEU A 52 -20.23 -11.76 -10.58
N SER A 53 -20.48 -12.94 -11.17
CA SER A 53 -20.08 -14.25 -10.64
C SER A 53 -18.87 -14.89 -11.35
N THR A 54 -17.95 -14.11 -11.92
CA THR A 54 -16.79 -14.67 -12.64
C THR A 54 -15.69 -15.27 -11.74
N GLN A 55 -15.92 -15.44 -10.43
CA GLN A 55 -14.98 -16.12 -9.53
C GLN A 55 -15.53 -17.46 -9.00
N ASP A 56 -14.78 -18.51 -9.35
CA ASP A 56 -14.54 -19.76 -8.61
C ASP A 56 -15.70 -20.75 -8.48
N GLN A 57 -16.24 -21.24 -9.62
CA GLN A 57 -16.92 -22.54 -9.65
C GLN A 57 -15.97 -23.75 -9.81
N GLU A 58 -14.66 -23.55 -9.98
CA GLU A 58 -13.68 -24.64 -9.98
C GLU A 58 -13.18 -24.91 -8.55
N GLN A 59 -13.96 -25.68 -7.76
CA GLN A 59 -13.50 -26.65 -6.74
C GLN A 59 -14.60 -27.01 -5.72
N THR A 60 -15.81 -27.35 -6.16
CA THR A 60 -16.79 -28.00 -5.26
C THR A 60 -16.58 -29.52 -5.22
N ASN A 61 -15.36 -29.95 -4.89
CA ASN A 61 -15.06 -31.30 -4.40
C ASN A 61 -14.33 -31.25 -3.04
N VAL A 62 -14.45 -30.13 -2.33
CA VAL A 62 -13.88 -29.96 -0.99
C VAL A 62 -14.74 -30.73 0.00
N LYS A 63 -14.11 -31.72 0.66
CA LYS A 63 -14.62 -32.42 1.84
C LYS A 63 -15.37 -31.43 2.74
N LYS A 64 -16.51 -31.84 3.30
CA LYS A 64 -17.19 -31.17 4.44
C LYS A 64 -16.24 -31.17 5.64
N GLU A 65 -15.18 -30.38 5.60
CA GLU A 65 -14.42 -30.03 6.78
C GLU A 65 -15.29 -29.12 7.63
N ASN A 66 -15.30 -29.37 8.93
CA ASN A 66 -16.08 -28.57 9.86
C ASN A 66 -15.67 -27.10 9.74
N PHE A 67 -16.62 -26.23 9.42
CA PHE A 67 -16.43 -24.78 9.31
C PHE A 67 -15.64 -24.20 10.50
N LYS A 68 -15.91 -24.69 11.71
CA LYS A 68 -15.19 -24.30 12.93
C LYS A 68 -13.69 -24.58 12.86
N THR A 69 -13.29 -25.71 12.28
CA THR A 69 -11.89 -26.12 12.15
C THR A 69 -11.17 -25.22 11.15
N ILE A 70 -11.77 -24.98 9.97
CA ILE A 70 -11.24 -24.06 8.95
C ILE A 70 -11.11 -22.65 9.52
N PHE A 71 -12.15 -22.16 10.20
CA PHE A 71 -12.14 -20.83 10.82
C PHE A 71 -11.04 -20.69 11.86
N MET A 72 -10.92 -21.63 12.81
CA MET A 72 -9.88 -21.59 13.84
C MET A 72 -8.47 -21.71 13.26
N GLN A 73 -8.32 -22.51 12.19
CA GLN A 73 -7.05 -22.63 11.49
C GLN A 73 -6.68 -21.31 10.80
N ASN A 74 -7.59 -20.69 10.06
CA ASN A 74 -7.38 -19.40 9.42
C ASN A 74 -7.08 -18.30 10.46
N LEU A 75 -7.85 -18.27 11.55
CA LEU A 75 -7.63 -17.35 12.66
C LEU A 75 -6.23 -17.51 13.26
N LYS A 76 -5.81 -18.76 13.52
CA LYS A 76 -4.46 -19.06 14.01
C LYS A 76 -3.39 -18.62 13.01
N THR A 77 -3.58 -18.88 11.71
CA THR A 77 -2.64 -18.48 10.65
C THR A 77 -2.47 -16.96 10.60
N PHE A 78 -3.58 -16.21 10.58
CA PHE A 78 -3.54 -14.75 10.49
C PHE A 78 -2.97 -14.12 11.75
N LEU A 79 -3.38 -14.59 12.93
CA LEU A 79 -2.87 -14.08 14.22
C LEU A 79 -1.43 -14.50 14.50
N SER A 80 -0.91 -15.52 13.82
CA SER A 80 0.51 -15.89 13.89
C SER A 80 1.39 -15.02 12.99
N ASN A 81 0.82 -14.27 12.04
CA ASN A 81 1.56 -13.37 11.18
C ASN A 81 1.72 -11.99 11.85
N PRO A 82 2.92 -11.63 12.34
CA PRO A 82 3.12 -10.39 13.07
C PRO A 82 2.88 -9.15 12.19
N ILE A 83 3.19 -9.19 10.90
CA ILE A 83 2.98 -8.05 9.99
C ILE A 83 1.48 -7.79 9.85
N PHE A 84 0.68 -8.85 9.69
CA PHE A 84 -0.77 -8.74 9.64
C PHE A 84 -1.33 -8.17 10.96
N VAL A 85 -0.97 -8.77 12.10
CA VAL A 85 -1.49 -8.37 13.42
C VAL A 85 -1.16 -6.93 13.75
N PHE A 86 0.10 -6.51 13.63
CA PHE A 86 0.50 -5.15 13.96
C PHE A 86 -0.07 -4.11 13.00
N SER A 87 -0.20 -4.43 11.71
CA SER A 87 -0.86 -3.54 10.75
C SER A 87 -2.36 -3.40 11.03
N MET A 88 -3.02 -4.52 11.38
CA MET A 88 -4.43 -4.55 11.77
C MET A 88 -4.66 -3.72 13.05
N LEU A 89 -3.85 -3.90 14.09
CA LEU A 89 -3.96 -3.13 15.34
C LEU A 89 -3.64 -1.64 15.14
N SER A 90 -2.71 -1.32 14.24
CA SER A 90 -2.44 0.05 13.82
C SER A 90 -3.66 0.68 13.15
N LEU A 91 -4.31 -0.02 12.21
CA LEU A 91 -5.55 0.45 11.57
C LEU A 91 -6.70 0.56 12.56
N SER A 92 -6.87 -0.40 13.48
CA SER A 92 -7.88 -0.31 14.54
C SER A 92 -7.68 0.93 15.40
N SER A 93 -6.43 1.24 15.77
CA SER A 93 -6.09 2.44 16.56
C SER A 93 -6.33 3.73 15.75
N LEU A 94 -6.02 3.73 14.45
CA LEU A 94 -6.33 4.85 13.56
C LEU A 94 -7.84 5.09 13.48
N PHE A 95 -8.64 4.04 13.27
CA PHE A 95 -10.10 4.15 13.20
C PHE A 95 -10.72 4.50 14.56
N PHE A 96 -10.11 4.09 15.67
CA PHE A 96 -10.49 4.57 16.99
C PHE A 96 -10.40 6.11 17.07
N VAL A 97 -9.26 6.68 16.65
CA VAL A 97 -9.04 8.12 16.67
C VAL A 97 -10.01 8.85 15.74
N VAL A 98 -10.13 8.38 14.49
CA VAL A 98 -11.04 8.99 13.50
C VAL A 98 -12.49 8.97 14.00
N THR A 99 -12.93 7.85 14.57
CA THR A 99 -14.30 7.73 15.12
C THR A 99 -14.50 8.61 16.34
N GLY A 100 -13.54 8.64 17.26
CA GLY A 100 -13.58 9.53 18.42
C GLY A 100 -13.67 11.00 18.03
N VAL A 101 -12.87 11.42 17.05
CA VAL A 101 -12.93 12.76 16.47
C VAL A 101 -14.29 13.00 15.82
N GLN A 102 -14.78 12.08 14.98
CA GLN A 102 -16.06 12.20 14.28
C GLN A 102 -17.23 12.44 15.23
N PHE A 103 -17.24 11.77 16.39
CA PHE A 103 -18.31 11.91 17.38
C PHE A 103 -18.17 13.16 18.26
N TRP A 104 -16.95 13.48 18.70
CA TRP A 104 -16.76 14.40 19.83
C TRP A 104 -16.08 15.73 19.49
N ILE A 105 -15.51 15.91 18.29
CA ILE A 105 -14.73 17.11 17.98
C ILE A 105 -15.56 18.39 17.96
N THR A 106 -16.81 18.33 17.48
CA THR A 106 -17.69 19.49 17.43
C THR A 106 -18.07 19.94 18.84
N ASP A 107 -18.43 19.00 19.72
CA ASP A 107 -18.71 19.28 21.13
C ASP A 107 -17.46 19.76 21.88
N TYR A 108 -16.30 19.20 21.55
CA TYR A 108 -15.02 19.67 22.10
C TYR A 108 -14.75 21.14 21.74
N LEU A 109 -14.88 21.51 20.47
CA LEU A 109 -14.70 22.89 20.01
C LEU A 109 -15.73 23.86 20.62
N ARG A 110 -16.97 23.41 20.82
CA ARG A 110 -18.03 24.22 21.42
C ARG A 110 -17.89 24.39 22.92
N ASN A 111 -17.60 23.32 23.64
CA ASN A 111 -17.65 23.33 25.11
C ASN A 111 -16.30 23.68 25.73
N VAL A 112 -15.18 23.32 25.10
CA VAL A 112 -13.83 23.61 25.62
C VAL A 112 -13.30 24.93 25.06
N PHE A 113 -13.52 25.20 23.77
CA PHE A 113 -13.02 26.42 23.11
C PHE A 113 -14.09 27.50 22.93
N LEU A 114 -15.33 27.25 23.36
CA LEU A 114 -16.44 28.20 23.30
C LEU A 114 -16.65 28.78 21.89
N MET A 115 -16.35 27.99 20.86
CA MET A 115 -16.47 28.44 19.47
C MET A 115 -17.95 28.49 19.06
N PRO A 116 -18.38 29.51 18.30
CA PRO A 116 -19.75 29.61 17.80
C PRO A 116 -20.13 28.41 16.94
N HIS A 117 -21.39 27.96 17.07
CA HIS A 117 -21.92 26.79 16.36
C HIS A 117 -21.63 26.84 14.86
N GLU A 118 -21.92 27.97 14.20
CA GLU A 118 -21.67 28.09 12.76
C GLU A 118 -20.22 27.87 12.36
N VAL A 119 -19.27 28.41 13.14
CA VAL A 119 -17.84 28.32 12.84
C VAL A 119 -17.38 26.87 12.99
N VAL A 120 -17.83 26.19 14.05
CA VAL A 120 -17.49 24.78 14.31
C VAL A 120 -17.98 23.88 13.19
N PHE A 121 -19.25 23.98 12.81
CA PHE A 121 -19.85 23.12 11.78
C PHE A 121 -19.25 23.39 10.40
N LYS A 122 -19.11 24.66 9.99
CA LYS A 122 -18.48 25.02 8.70
C LYS A 122 -17.03 24.53 8.63
N SER A 123 -16.25 24.75 9.69
CA SER A 123 -14.84 24.32 9.72
C SER A 123 -14.71 22.81 9.71
N PHE A 124 -15.50 22.11 10.53
CA PHE A 124 -15.47 20.65 10.57
C PHE A 124 -15.88 20.04 9.22
N LEU A 125 -16.91 20.57 8.55
CA LEU A 125 -17.32 20.10 7.22
C LEU A 125 -16.19 20.26 6.20
N ILE A 126 -15.52 21.42 6.17
CA ILE A 126 -14.38 21.65 5.26
C ILE A 126 -13.22 20.69 5.58
N ILE A 127 -12.89 20.52 6.86
CA ILE A 127 -11.76 19.69 7.30
C ILE A 127 -12.01 18.20 7.02
N SER A 128 -13.15 17.67 7.46
CA SER A 128 -13.55 16.27 7.25
C SER A 128 -13.69 15.89 5.77
N LEU A 129 -13.99 16.87 4.91
CA LEU A 129 -13.99 16.70 3.46
C LEU A 129 -12.57 16.69 2.89
N THR A 130 -11.82 17.76 3.16
CA THR A 130 -10.58 18.03 2.42
C THR A 130 -9.41 17.19 2.92
N ALA A 131 -9.26 17.02 4.23
CA ALA A 131 -8.09 16.36 4.80
C ALA A 131 -8.05 14.86 4.47
N PRO A 132 -9.08 14.03 4.74
CA PRO A 132 -9.02 12.60 4.44
C PRO A 132 -8.92 12.31 2.94
N LEU A 133 -9.67 13.03 2.09
CA LEU A 133 -9.66 12.82 0.65
C LEU A 133 -8.29 13.12 0.03
N SER A 134 -7.73 14.28 0.34
CA SER A 134 -6.41 14.66 -0.16
C SER A 134 -5.33 13.76 0.43
N GLY A 135 -5.45 13.35 1.69
CA GLY A 135 -4.57 12.38 2.35
C GLY A 135 -4.54 11.05 1.61
N VAL A 136 -5.68 10.37 1.45
CA VAL A 136 -5.75 9.07 0.76
C VAL A 136 -5.23 9.16 -0.68
N TYR A 137 -5.59 10.23 -1.40
CA TYR A 137 -5.14 10.45 -2.78
C TYR A 137 -3.63 10.64 -2.88
N LEU A 138 -3.06 11.57 -2.09
CA LEU A 138 -1.64 11.86 -2.11
C LEU A 138 -0.81 10.72 -1.52
N GLY A 139 -1.26 10.09 -0.45
CA GLY A 139 -0.61 8.91 0.14
C GLY A 139 -0.55 7.73 -0.83
N GLY A 140 -1.64 7.49 -1.58
CA GLY A 140 -1.64 6.50 -2.65
C GLY A 140 -0.65 6.83 -3.78
N LEU A 141 -0.54 8.10 -4.16
CA LEU A 141 0.39 8.56 -5.20
C LEU A 141 1.85 8.48 -4.75
N ILE A 142 2.14 8.88 -3.50
CA ILE A 142 3.46 8.72 -2.88
C ILE A 142 3.82 7.24 -2.87
N LEU A 143 2.95 6.38 -2.35
CA LEU A 143 3.17 4.95 -2.30
C LEU A 143 3.46 4.34 -3.68
N HIS A 144 2.69 4.73 -4.70
CA HIS A 144 2.90 4.28 -6.08
C HIS A 144 4.30 4.66 -6.59
N ASN A 145 4.75 5.89 -6.33
CA ASN A 145 6.07 6.35 -6.77
C ASN A 145 7.24 5.62 -6.08
N PHE A 146 7.01 5.04 -4.91
CA PHE A 146 8.01 4.27 -4.14
C PHE A 146 7.86 2.74 -4.31
N GLY A 147 7.29 2.29 -5.44
CA GLY A 147 7.22 0.87 -5.80
C GLY A 147 5.95 0.16 -5.31
N GLY A 148 4.93 0.91 -4.88
CA GLY A 148 3.66 0.35 -4.42
C GLY A 148 3.78 -0.35 -3.06
N TYR A 149 2.76 -1.14 -2.71
CA TYR A 149 2.66 -1.84 -1.42
C TYR A 149 3.71 -2.95 -1.22
N ASP A 150 4.26 -3.47 -2.31
CA ASP A 150 5.35 -4.46 -2.28
C ASP A 150 6.73 -3.80 -2.08
N GLY A 151 6.82 -2.47 -2.23
CA GLY A 151 8.03 -1.70 -1.99
C GLY A 151 8.56 -1.88 -0.56
N GLN A 152 9.88 -1.99 -0.42
CA GLN A 152 10.54 -2.03 0.89
C GLN A 152 10.28 -0.74 1.68
N MET A 153 10.15 0.39 0.98
CA MET A 153 9.89 1.71 1.60
C MET A 153 8.43 1.95 2.00
N ALA A 154 7.48 1.16 1.50
CA ALA A 154 6.04 1.37 1.75
C ALA A 154 5.71 1.45 3.24
N ILE A 155 6.29 0.56 4.05
CA ILE A 155 6.02 0.51 5.49
C ILE A 155 6.69 1.66 6.25
N GLN A 156 7.82 2.14 5.74
CA GLN A 156 8.56 3.26 6.33
C GLN A 156 7.82 4.58 6.07
N ILE A 157 7.28 4.74 4.86
CA ILE A 157 6.43 5.87 4.50
C ILE A 157 5.18 5.87 5.40
N ALA A 158 4.51 4.71 5.53
CA ALA A 158 3.35 4.57 6.40
C ALA A 158 3.66 4.93 7.86
N ALA A 159 4.80 4.47 8.40
CA ALA A 159 5.22 4.78 9.76
C ALA A 159 5.54 6.28 9.95
N PHE A 160 6.13 6.93 8.93
CA PHE A 160 6.40 8.36 8.96
C PHE A 160 5.10 9.19 8.91
N GLU A 161 4.15 8.83 8.05
CA GLU A 161 2.85 9.49 8.00
C GLU A 161 2.07 9.28 9.29
N ALA A 162 2.09 8.07 9.86
CA ALA A 162 1.51 7.79 11.16
C ALA A 162 2.15 8.65 12.28
N LEU A 163 3.47 8.87 12.24
CA LEU A 163 4.16 9.75 13.19
C LEU A 163 3.65 11.19 13.07
N LEU A 164 3.54 11.72 11.86
CA LEU A 164 3.02 13.08 11.63
C LEU A 164 1.57 13.20 12.11
N ALA A 165 0.74 12.17 11.89
CA ALA A 165 -0.62 12.12 12.39
C ALA A 165 -0.66 12.13 13.93
N SER A 166 0.09 11.26 14.60
CA SER A 166 0.11 11.16 16.07
C SER A 166 0.64 12.44 16.73
N VAL A 167 1.70 13.04 16.17
CA VAL A 167 2.23 14.33 16.64
C VAL A 167 1.20 15.44 16.47
N SER A 168 0.51 15.50 15.33
CA SER A 168 -0.55 16.49 15.10
C SER A 168 -1.71 16.31 16.09
N GLY A 169 -2.13 15.06 16.33
CA GLY A 169 -3.15 14.72 17.31
C GLY A 169 -2.75 15.04 18.75
N ALA A 170 -1.47 15.00 19.09
CA ALA A 170 -0.97 15.36 20.42
C ALA A 170 -1.12 16.84 20.74
N PHE A 171 -1.01 17.71 19.73
CA PHE A 171 -1.15 19.16 19.92
C PHE A 171 -2.59 19.59 20.18
N ILE A 172 -3.60 18.88 19.67
CA ILE A 172 -5.02 19.21 19.82
C ILE A 172 -5.43 19.49 21.29
N PRO A 173 -5.22 18.55 22.25
CA PRO A 173 -5.62 18.79 23.64
C PRO A 173 -4.76 19.82 24.38
N ILE A 174 -3.53 20.08 23.93
CA ILE A 174 -2.56 20.95 24.61
C ILE A 174 -2.80 22.42 24.27
N LEU A 175 -3.21 22.70 23.03
CA LEU A 175 -3.39 24.06 22.54
C LEU A 175 -4.57 24.77 23.22
N ASN A 176 -4.46 26.10 23.33
CA ASN A 176 -5.51 26.96 23.90
C ASN A 176 -6.19 27.87 22.87
N ASN A 177 -5.76 27.79 21.61
CA ASN A 177 -6.31 28.58 20.52
C ASN A 177 -7.02 27.67 19.52
N GLY A 178 -8.33 27.91 19.32
CA GLY A 178 -9.19 27.10 18.47
C GLY A 178 -8.78 27.06 16.99
N ALA A 179 -8.18 28.13 16.46
CA ALA A 179 -7.71 28.14 15.06
C ALA A 179 -6.55 27.16 14.84
N PHE A 180 -5.60 27.11 15.79
CA PHE A 180 -4.52 26.12 15.74
C PHE A 180 -5.05 24.70 15.95
N VAL A 181 -6.06 24.51 16.81
CA VAL A 181 -6.72 23.19 16.95
C VAL A 181 -7.32 22.73 15.63
N LEU A 182 -8.03 23.58 14.90
CA LEU A 182 -8.58 23.27 13.58
C LEU A 182 -7.48 22.93 12.56
N LEU A 183 -6.35 23.65 12.58
CA LEU A 183 -5.19 23.36 11.73
C LEU A 183 -4.58 21.97 12.03
N PHE A 184 -4.33 21.67 13.30
CA PHE A 184 -3.79 20.36 13.70
C PHE A 184 -4.78 19.21 13.52
N LEU A 185 -6.08 19.49 13.63
CA LEU A 185 -7.14 18.55 13.26
C LEU A 185 -7.08 18.21 11.77
N TRP A 186 -6.87 19.21 10.91
CA TRP A 186 -6.68 18.99 9.47
C TRP A 186 -5.47 18.10 9.22
N PHE A 187 -4.31 18.40 9.83
CA PHE A 187 -3.11 17.56 9.68
C PHE A 187 -3.28 16.14 10.21
N LEU A 188 -3.93 15.97 11.37
CA LEU A 188 -4.26 14.66 11.93
C LEU A 188 -5.03 13.80 10.92
N LEU A 189 -6.10 14.34 10.35
CA LEU A 189 -6.94 13.62 9.39
C LEU A 189 -6.26 13.41 8.03
N PHE A 190 -5.43 14.36 7.60
CA PHE A 190 -4.68 14.29 6.35
C PHE A 190 -3.64 13.17 6.40
N PHE A 191 -2.74 13.22 7.39
CA PHE A 191 -1.68 12.22 7.54
C PHE A 191 -2.24 10.85 7.94
N GLY A 192 -3.30 10.83 8.76
CA GLY A 192 -4.05 9.61 9.06
C GLY A 192 -4.62 8.97 7.79
N GLY A 193 -5.29 9.75 6.94
CA GLY A 193 -5.82 9.27 5.65
C GLY A 193 -4.71 8.82 4.68
N SER A 194 -3.58 9.54 4.65
CA SER A 194 -2.43 9.22 3.80
C SER A 194 -1.79 7.87 4.12
N ALA A 195 -1.73 7.51 5.40
CA ALA A 195 -1.13 6.24 5.84
C ALA A 195 -1.99 5.00 5.50
N VAL A 196 -3.31 5.15 5.36
CA VAL A 196 -4.25 4.02 5.21
C VAL A 196 -3.95 3.12 4.01
N PRO A 197 -3.76 3.64 2.77
CA PRO A 197 -3.47 2.80 1.60
C PRO A 197 -2.22 1.94 1.78
N ALA A 198 -1.17 2.49 2.39
CA ALA A 198 0.08 1.78 2.61
C ALA A 198 -0.09 0.68 3.67
N ILE A 199 -0.67 1.01 4.83
CA ILE A 199 -0.86 0.03 5.92
C ILE A 199 -1.82 -1.09 5.47
N MET A 200 -2.94 -0.74 4.84
CA MET A 200 -3.91 -1.73 4.37
C MET A 200 -3.34 -2.60 3.25
N GLY A 201 -2.61 -1.99 2.30
CA GLY A 201 -1.93 -2.73 1.23
C GLY A 201 -0.96 -3.77 1.79
N ILE A 202 -0.07 -3.37 2.69
CA ILE A 202 0.91 -4.25 3.34
C ILE A 202 0.23 -5.36 4.14
N MET A 203 -0.82 -5.02 4.89
CA MET A 203 -1.58 -5.98 5.69
C MET A 203 -2.14 -7.09 4.80
N ILE A 204 -2.79 -6.73 3.69
CA ILE A 204 -3.41 -7.70 2.78
C ILE A 204 -2.35 -8.47 1.98
N THR A 205 -1.27 -7.82 1.54
CA THR A 205 -0.22 -8.52 0.79
C THR A 205 0.56 -9.51 1.66
N SER A 206 0.57 -9.32 2.99
CA SER A 206 1.17 -10.26 3.94
C SER A 206 0.45 -11.61 4.05
N ILE A 207 -0.76 -11.74 3.49
CA ILE A 207 -1.56 -12.97 3.49
C ILE A 207 -1.48 -13.65 2.10
N PRO A 208 -1.43 -15.00 2.04
CA PRO A 208 -1.53 -15.75 0.80
C PRO A 208 -2.76 -15.35 -0.03
N ARG A 209 -2.64 -15.32 -1.35
CA ARG A 209 -3.66 -14.74 -2.27
C ARG A 209 -5.04 -15.35 -2.06
N GLU A 210 -5.08 -16.65 -1.84
CA GLU A 210 -6.27 -17.49 -1.67
C GLU A 210 -7.02 -17.15 -0.37
N GLN A 211 -6.32 -16.60 0.62
CA GLN A 211 -6.85 -16.32 1.96
C GLN A 211 -7.04 -14.82 2.23
N ARG A 212 -6.68 -13.94 1.28
CA ARG A 212 -6.77 -12.48 1.44
C ARG A 212 -8.19 -11.99 1.73
N SER A 213 -9.20 -12.60 1.11
CA SER A 213 -10.60 -12.24 1.36
C SER A 213 -10.99 -12.51 2.83
N SER A 214 -10.70 -13.71 3.33
CA SER A 214 -10.95 -14.05 4.74
C SER A 214 -10.14 -13.19 5.72
N GLY A 215 -8.87 -12.93 5.41
CA GLY A 215 -8.02 -12.05 6.21
C GLY A 215 -8.50 -10.61 6.23
N ASN A 216 -9.00 -10.08 5.10
CA ASN A 216 -9.59 -8.75 5.03
C ASN A 216 -10.84 -8.65 5.91
N SER A 217 -11.75 -9.63 5.82
CA SER A 217 -12.95 -9.68 6.67
C SER A 217 -12.61 -9.76 8.16
N LEU A 218 -11.62 -10.57 8.53
CA LEU A 218 -11.14 -10.64 9.91
C LEU A 218 -10.56 -9.29 10.36
N SER A 219 -9.76 -8.64 9.52
CA SER A 219 -9.18 -7.34 9.87
C SER A 219 -10.26 -6.28 10.12
N HIS A 220 -11.32 -6.27 9.31
CA HIS A 220 -12.46 -5.38 9.51
C HIS A 220 -13.20 -5.70 10.81
N LEU A 221 -13.40 -6.97 11.16
CA LEU A 221 -13.99 -7.33 12.46
C LEU A 221 -13.22 -6.73 13.64
N PHE A 222 -11.89 -6.80 13.62
CA PHE A 222 -11.06 -6.18 14.66
C PHE A 222 -11.04 -4.65 14.62
N GLN A 223 -11.17 -4.04 13.43
CA GLN A 223 -11.32 -2.59 13.31
C GLN A 223 -12.65 -2.11 13.89
N GLU A 224 -13.74 -2.87 13.70
CA GLU A 224 -15.03 -2.59 14.33
C GLU A 224 -14.97 -2.77 15.85
N LEU A 225 -14.45 -3.90 16.33
CA LEU A 225 -14.41 -4.24 17.75
C LEU A 225 -13.45 -3.38 18.57
N LEU A 226 -12.28 -3.04 18.02
CA LEU A 226 -11.24 -2.31 18.76
C LEU A 226 -11.13 -0.84 18.35
N GLY A 227 -11.65 -0.47 17.18
CA GLY A 227 -11.61 0.88 16.65
C GLY A 227 -12.94 1.60 16.80
N TYR A 228 -13.88 1.29 15.90
CA TYR A 228 -15.13 2.03 15.75
C TYR A 228 -16.03 1.96 16.98
N LEU A 229 -16.33 0.76 17.48
CA LEU A 229 -17.27 0.56 18.59
C LEU A 229 -16.82 1.21 19.91
N PRO A 230 -15.58 1.01 20.41
CA PRO A 230 -15.20 1.51 21.72
C PRO A 230 -14.88 3.01 21.73
N ALA A 231 -14.57 3.62 20.59
CA ALA A 231 -14.09 5.01 20.54
C ALA A 231 -15.07 6.04 21.15
N PRO A 232 -16.37 6.07 20.77
CA PRO A 232 -17.29 7.04 21.35
C PRO A 232 -17.54 6.77 22.84
N VAL A 233 -17.62 5.49 23.23
CA VAL A 233 -17.94 5.06 24.60
C VAL A 233 -16.80 5.42 25.55
N LEU A 234 -15.56 5.07 25.20
CA LEU A 234 -14.40 5.35 26.05
C LEU A 234 -14.11 6.85 26.14
N TYR A 235 -14.26 7.58 25.04
CA TYR A 235 -14.14 9.04 25.07
C TYR A 235 -15.17 9.64 26.03
N GLY A 236 -16.45 9.32 25.85
CA GLY A 236 -17.54 9.83 26.68
C GLY A 236 -17.37 9.47 28.16
N PHE A 237 -16.94 8.24 28.44
CA PHE A 237 -16.64 7.79 29.81
C PHE A 237 -15.52 8.61 30.45
N VAL A 238 -14.37 8.77 29.77
CA VAL A 238 -13.25 9.57 30.28
C VAL A 238 -13.67 11.02 30.48
N GLN A 239 -14.44 11.59 29.55
CA GLN A 239 -14.94 12.95 29.65
C GLN A 239 -15.84 13.12 30.88
N GLN A 240 -16.78 12.19 31.12
CA GLN A 240 -17.69 12.23 32.26
C GLN A 240 -16.96 12.20 33.61
N GLN A 241 -15.90 11.39 33.73
CA GLN A 241 -15.16 11.22 34.99
C GLN A 241 -14.23 12.40 35.32
N THR A 242 -13.81 13.18 34.33
CA THR A 242 -12.69 14.14 34.48
C THR A 242 -13.13 15.61 34.44
N GLY A 243 -14.42 15.89 34.33
CA GLY A 243 -14.93 17.27 34.29
C GLY A 243 -16.12 17.50 33.34
N GLY A 244 -16.69 16.44 32.76
CA GLY A 244 -17.83 16.55 31.86
C GLY A 244 -17.48 17.27 30.55
N SER A 245 -18.43 18.04 30.02
CA SER A 245 -18.36 18.61 28.66
C SER A 245 -17.16 19.54 28.41
N THR A 246 -16.59 20.15 29.46
CA THR A 246 -15.41 21.05 29.36
C THR A 246 -14.08 20.33 29.51
N SER A 247 -14.09 19.01 29.76
CA SER A 247 -12.87 18.22 29.94
C SER A 247 -12.11 18.02 28.63
N ARG A 248 -10.77 18.11 28.71
CA ARG A 248 -9.85 17.81 27.61
C ARG A 248 -9.39 16.35 27.55
N TRP A 249 -9.69 15.57 28.58
CA TRP A 249 -9.15 14.22 28.75
C TRP A 249 -9.65 13.24 27.69
N GLY A 250 -10.84 13.45 27.12
CA GLY A 250 -11.28 12.66 25.97
C GLY A 250 -10.35 12.83 24.76
N MET A 251 -9.95 14.05 24.43
CA MET A 251 -8.99 14.30 23.35
C MET A 251 -7.60 13.76 23.68
N ILE A 252 -7.17 13.84 24.95
CA ILE A 252 -5.91 13.23 25.40
C ILE A 252 -5.94 11.71 25.20
N LEU A 253 -7.06 11.04 25.49
CA LEU A 253 -7.23 9.61 25.22
C LEU A 253 -7.02 9.31 23.73
N LEU A 254 -7.64 10.10 22.83
CA LEU A 254 -7.45 9.90 21.39
C LEU A 254 -5.98 10.07 20.98
N SER A 255 -5.29 11.09 21.53
CA SER A 255 -3.86 11.28 21.27
C SER A 255 -3.02 10.08 21.74
N ILE A 256 -3.30 9.54 22.93
CA ILE A 256 -2.61 8.36 23.47
C ILE A 256 -2.84 7.14 22.55
N VAL A 257 -4.07 6.87 22.14
CA VAL A 257 -4.37 5.76 21.22
C VAL A 257 -3.72 5.98 19.85
N GLY A 258 -3.61 7.24 19.39
CA GLY A 258 -2.83 7.59 18.20
C GLY A 258 -1.36 7.19 18.30
N PHE A 259 -0.73 7.37 19.47
CA PHE A 259 0.63 6.88 19.70
C PHE A 259 0.71 5.34 19.82
N CYS A 260 -0.33 4.68 20.34
CA CYS A 260 -0.41 3.21 20.29
C CYS A 260 -0.44 2.70 18.84
N GLY A 261 -1.20 3.36 17.96
CA GLY A 261 -1.19 3.06 16.52
C GLY A 261 0.19 3.19 15.89
N LEU A 262 0.89 4.30 16.18
CA LEU A 262 2.28 4.51 15.75
C LEU A 262 3.22 3.40 16.27
N PHE A 263 3.07 3.02 17.53
CA PHE A 263 3.86 1.93 18.11
C PHE A 263 3.67 0.61 17.34
N TYR A 264 2.43 0.25 17.00
CA TYR A 264 2.16 -0.96 16.24
C TYR A 264 2.75 -0.92 14.82
N ILE A 265 2.64 0.20 14.08
CA ILE A 265 3.25 0.26 12.74
C ILE A 265 4.78 0.24 12.77
N VAL A 266 5.40 0.77 13.82
CA VAL A 266 6.86 0.65 14.04
C VAL A 266 7.24 -0.82 14.31
N LEU A 267 6.45 -1.55 15.11
CA LEU A 267 6.65 -2.99 15.27
C LEU A 267 6.49 -3.76 13.96
N ALA A 268 5.46 -3.44 13.16
CA ALA A 268 5.28 -4.02 11.84
C ALA A 268 6.50 -3.76 10.92
N THR A 269 7.03 -2.53 10.96
CA THR A 269 8.25 -2.13 10.23
C THR A 269 9.47 -2.95 10.65
N TYR A 270 9.64 -3.15 11.96
CA TYR A 270 10.71 -3.97 12.50
C TYR A 270 10.62 -5.43 12.04
N TRP A 271 9.43 -6.03 12.10
CA TRP A 271 9.20 -7.40 11.67
C TRP A 271 9.36 -7.59 10.16
N LYS A 272 8.85 -6.66 9.34
CA LYS A 272 9.07 -6.68 7.88
C LYS A 272 10.57 -6.59 7.55
N SER A 273 11.29 -5.69 8.22
CA SER A 273 12.74 -5.55 8.02
C SER A 273 13.51 -6.82 8.42
N LYS A 274 13.08 -7.50 9.49
CA LYS A 274 13.66 -8.78 9.91
C LYS A 274 13.39 -9.89 8.87
N GLN A 275 12.18 -9.96 8.34
CA GLN A 275 11.81 -10.95 7.31
C GLN A 275 12.61 -10.77 6.02
N VAL A 276 12.80 -9.53 5.56
CA VAL A 276 13.62 -9.23 4.37
C VAL A 276 15.07 -9.67 4.57
N LYS A 277 15.68 -9.34 5.72
CA LYS A 277 17.07 -9.76 6.01
C LYS A 277 17.24 -11.28 6.06
N GLN A 278 16.25 -12.00 6.58
CA GLN A 278 16.28 -13.47 6.60
C GLN A 278 16.20 -14.06 5.20
N LEU A 279 15.36 -13.48 4.33
CA LEU A 279 15.24 -13.89 2.94
C LEU A 279 16.54 -13.63 2.16
N ASP A 280 17.13 -12.44 2.29
CA ASP A 280 18.39 -12.08 1.63
C ASP A 280 19.55 -13.01 2.06
N ASN A 281 19.62 -13.35 3.35
CA ASN A 281 20.64 -14.28 3.83
C ASN A 281 20.46 -15.70 3.24
N SER A 282 19.22 -16.18 3.13
CA SER A 282 18.94 -17.51 2.57
C SER A 282 19.28 -17.60 1.08
N ILE A 283 18.98 -16.54 0.30
CA ILE A 283 19.31 -16.47 -1.14
C ILE A 283 20.84 -16.48 -1.32
N ASN A 284 21.56 -15.68 -0.52
CA ASN A 284 23.02 -15.65 -0.57
C ASN A 284 23.63 -17.02 -0.24
N GLU A 285 23.11 -17.76 0.75
CA GLU A 285 23.61 -19.10 1.06
C GLU A 285 23.33 -20.12 -0.05
N SER A 286 22.12 -20.12 -0.65
CA SER A 286 21.82 -21.01 -1.77
C SER A 286 22.68 -20.69 -3.00
N GLU A 287 22.85 -19.40 -3.32
CA GLU A 287 23.64 -18.98 -4.47
C GLU A 287 25.14 -19.27 -4.25
N LEU A 288 25.64 -19.14 -3.01
CA LEU A 288 26.98 -19.62 -2.66
C LEU A 288 27.09 -21.14 -2.79
N ARG A 289 26.09 -21.90 -2.34
CA ARG A 289 26.10 -23.37 -2.39
C ARG A 289 26.10 -23.89 -3.82
N ASP A 290 25.35 -23.26 -4.71
CA ASP A 290 25.27 -23.65 -6.13
C ASP A 290 26.53 -23.23 -6.91
N ARG A 291 27.24 -22.19 -6.44
CA ARG A 291 28.50 -21.72 -7.06
C ARG A 291 29.75 -22.40 -6.52
N VAL A 292 29.69 -23.10 -5.39
CA VAL A 292 30.79 -23.97 -4.93
C VAL A 292 30.65 -25.28 -5.70
N PRO A 293 31.58 -25.60 -6.65
CA PRO A 293 31.56 -26.89 -7.30
C PRO A 293 31.61 -27.98 -6.22
N GLN A 294 30.82 -29.04 -6.38
CA GLN A 294 30.97 -30.24 -5.54
C GLN A 294 32.35 -30.84 -5.79
N LEU A 295 33.35 -30.30 -5.10
CA LEU A 295 34.71 -30.77 -5.12
C LEU A 295 34.72 -32.09 -4.35
N ASN A 296 34.81 -33.18 -5.10
CA ASN A 296 35.15 -34.50 -4.57
C ASN A 296 36.32 -34.36 -3.59
N SER A 297 36.17 -35.01 -2.44
CA SER A 297 36.93 -34.86 -1.19
C SER A 297 38.43 -35.18 -1.25
N ASP A 298 39.03 -35.37 -2.42
CA ASP A 298 40.27 -36.14 -2.51
C ASP A 298 41.52 -35.35 -2.98
N GLN A 299 41.47 -34.03 -3.22
CA GLN A 299 42.69 -33.29 -3.58
C GLN A 299 42.86 -31.90 -2.94
N ASN A 300 43.82 -31.86 -2.01
CA ASN A 300 44.74 -30.76 -1.68
C ASN A 300 44.21 -29.46 -1.03
N ASP A 301 44.42 -29.40 0.29
CA ASP A 301 44.22 -28.25 1.21
C ASP A 301 44.97 -26.95 0.86
N GLN A 302 45.89 -26.95 -0.11
CA GLN A 302 46.64 -25.74 -0.48
C GLN A 302 45.96 -24.89 -1.56
N ILE A 303 45.04 -25.46 -2.36
CA ILE A 303 44.28 -24.71 -3.39
C ILE A 303 43.05 -24.00 -2.78
N GLN A 304 42.62 -24.39 -1.57
CA GLN A 304 41.41 -23.87 -0.93
C GLN A 304 41.53 -22.39 -0.53
N LYS A 305 42.69 -21.91 -0.06
CA LYS A 305 42.78 -20.54 0.48
C LYS A 305 42.84 -19.45 -0.59
N SER A 306 43.47 -19.70 -1.75
CA SER A 306 43.55 -18.72 -2.85
C SER A 306 42.22 -18.56 -3.58
N ASN A 307 41.50 -19.67 -3.81
CA ASN A 307 40.21 -19.64 -4.48
C ASN A 307 39.12 -18.99 -3.61
N PHE A 308 39.11 -19.22 -2.29
CA PHE A 308 38.17 -18.52 -1.39
C PHE A 308 38.41 -17.01 -1.34
N ALA A 309 39.66 -16.56 -1.43
CA ALA A 309 39.99 -15.12 -1.49
C ALA A 309 39.53 -14.49 -2.82
N GLN A 310 39.76 -15.16 -3.95
CA GLN A 310 39.31 -14.68 -5.26
C GLN A 310 37.78 -14.66 -5.40
N ILE A 311 37.09 -15.68 -4.87
CA ILE A 311 35.62 -15.74 -4.87
C ILE A 311 35.02 -14.61 -4.01
N ARG A 312 35.59 -14.30 -2.84
CA ARG A 312 35.19 -13.13 -2.02
C ARG A 312 35.43 -11.80 -2.74
N MET A 313 36.54 -11.68 -3.46
CA MET A 313 36.87 -10.46 -4.19
C MET A 313 35.86 -10.22 -5.33
N GLN A 314 35.51 -11.26 -6.09
CA GLN A 314 34.54 -11.15 -7.19
C GLN A 314 33.10 -10.88 -6.71
N THR A 315 32.68 -11.45 -5.59
CA THR A 315 31.35 -11.16 -5.01
C THR A 315 31.23 -9.74 -4.46
N SER A 316 32.31 -9.18 -3.90
CA SER A 316 32.32 -7.78 -3.43
C SER A 316 32.22 -6.74 -4.56
N VAL A 317 32.80 -7.05 -5.73
CA VAL A 317 32.76 -6.16 -6.92
C VAL A 317 31.39 -6.19 -7.62
N GLN A 318 30.69 -7.32 -7.61
CA GLN A 318 29.32 -7.40 -8.17
C GLN A 318 28.24 -6.83 -7.24
N SER A 319 28.45 -6.80 -5.91
CA SER A 319 27.48 -6.25 -4.96
C SER A 319 27.53 -4.72 -4.79
N GLY A 320 28.39 -4.01 -5.55
CA GLY A 320 28.51 -2.55 -5.49
C GLY A 320 29.02 -1.99 -4.16
N LYS A 321 29.64 -2.79 -3.29
CA LYS A 321 30.23 -2.32 -2.03
C LYS A 321 31.71 -1.97 -2.24
N SER A 322 32.02 -0.68 -2.17
CA SER A 322 33.40 -0.16 -2.19
C SER A 322 34.19 -0.65 -0.99
N ILE A 323 35.17 -1.52 -1.19
CA ILE A 323 36.20 -1.85 -0.20
C ILE A 323 37.46 -1.06 -0.57
N THR A 324 37.79 -0.05 0.22
CA THR A 324 39.06 0.68 0.10
C THR A 324 40.15 -0.12 0.83
N ILE A 325 41.00 -0.81 0.08
CA ILE A 325 42.22 -1.42 0.62
C ILE A 325 43.38 -0.45 0.34
N PRO A 326 44.18 -0.04 1.34
CA PRO A 326 45.37 0.76 1.10
C PRO A 326 46.43 -0.12 0.42
N ILE A 327 46.72 0.15 -0.86
CA ILE A 327 47.80 -0.52 -1.58
C ILE A 327 49.11 0.22 -1.27
N GLN A 328 50.01 -0.51 -0.62
CA GLN A 328 51.41 -0.15 -0.44
C GLN A 328 52.07 -0.24 -1.82
N GLN A 329 52.48 0.91 -2.36
CA GLN A 329 53.25 1.01 -3.60
C GLN A 329 54.63 0.43 -3.37
N ASP A 330 54.98 -0.63 -4.10
CA ASP A 330 56.35 -0.82 -4.53
C ASP A 330 56.42 -1.67 -5.82
N GLN A 331 57.21 -1.14 -6.76
CA GLN A 331 57.82 -1.76 -7.93
C GLN A 331 56.99 -1.95 -9.21
N ILE A 332 57.13 -0.95 -10.08
CA ILE A 332 56.94 -1.00 -11.53
C ILE A 332 58.29 -1.44 -12.15
N ASN A 333 58.26 -2.44 -13.04
CA ASN A 333 58.95 -2.49 -14.36
C ASN A 333 59.21 -3.94 -14.81
N ASN A 334 58.48 -4.42 -15.82
CA ASN A 334 59.02 -4.78 -17.15
C ASN A 334 58.03 -5.59 -18.00
N GLU A 335 57.75 -5.03 -19.18
CA GLU A 335 57.50 -5.60 -20.51
C GLU A 335 56.95 -7.03 -20.67
N MET A 336 55.83 -7.18 -21.39
CA MET A 336 55.84 -7.49 -22.83
C MET A 336 54.42 -7.52 -23.44
N GLN A 337 54.35 -7.00 -24.67
CA GLN A 337 53.18 -6.96 -25.56
C GLN A 337 52.78 -8.35 -26.05
N PHE A 338 51.48 -8.58 -26.32
CA PHE A 338 51.01 -9.17 -27.58
C PHE A 338 49.53 -8.85 -27.83
N ASP A 339 49.24 -8.51 -29.10
CA ASP A 339 47.97 -8.14 -29.71
C ASP A 339 46.84 -9.18 -29.54
N ASN A 340 45.60 -8.70 -29.37
CA ASN A 340 44.52 -9.01 -30.33
C ASN A 340 43.24 -8.19 -30.10
N GLN A 341 42.58 -7.92 -31.24
CA GLN A 341 41.49 -6.99 -31.49
C GLN A 341 40.16 -7.33 -30.79
N THR A 342 39.37 -6.30 -30.43
CA THR A 342 37.89 -6.27 -30.57
C THR A 342 37.34 -4.84 -30.38
N PRO A 343 36.19 -4.48 -31.00
CA PRO A 343 35.79 -3.09 -31.18
C PRO A 343 35.03 -2.51 -29.98
N LEU A 344 35.34 -1.25 -29.67
CA LEU A 344 34.63 -0.37 -28.74
C LEU A 344 33.19 -0.09 -29.21
N ILE A 345 32.19 -0.66 -28.53
CA ILE A 345 30.78 -0.23 -28.66
C ILE A 345 30.47 0.86 -27.62
N ASN A 346 30.21 2.04 -28.16
CA ASN A 346 29.78 3.28 -27.52
C ASN A 346 28.47 3.08 -26.69
N ARG A 347 28.54 3.09 -25.35
CA ARG A 347 27.37 2.96 -24.46
C ARG A 347 26.94 4.26 -23.76
N THR A 348 27.33 5.41 -24.30
CA THR A 348 27.10 6.72 -23.66
C THR A 348 25.82 7.44 -24.12
N ARG A 349 25.00 6.85 -25.00
CA ARG A 349 23.79 7.52 -25.56
C ARG A 349 22.47 7.22 -24.84
N THR A 350 22.38 6.20 -23.99
CA THR A 350 21.09 5.78 -23.40
C THR A 350 20.65 6.56 -22.17
N PHE A 351 21.54 7.37 -21.56
CA PHE A 351 21.21 8.08 -20.32
C PHE A 351 20.58 9.46 -20.53
N LYS A 352 20.88 10.14 -21.64
CA LYS A 352 20.36 11.50 -21.92
C LYS A 352 18.91 11.53 -22.43
N THR A 353 18.45 10.47 -23.10
CA THR A 353 17.08 10.39 -23.62
C THR A 353 16.03 10.13 -22.52
N ARG A 354 16.39 9.45 -21.44
CA ARG A 354 15.49 9.22 -20.29
C ARG A 354 15.18 10.50 -19.51
N LEU A 355 16.18 11.38 -19.35
CA LEU A 355 16.03 12.67 -18.67
C LEU A 355 15.25 13.72 -19.48
N ALA A 356 15.26 13.63 -20.81
CA ALA A 356 14.48 14.51 -21.68
C ALA A 356 12.97 14.19 -21.65
N TYR A 357 12.60 12.91 -21.57
CA TYR A 357 11.20 12.48 -21.43
C TYR A 357 10.59 12.85 -20.08
N GLN A 358 11.40 12.85 -19.00
CA GLN A 358 10.92 13.10 -17.64
C GLN A 358 10.71 14.58 -17.31
N ARG A 359 11.20 15.51 -18.15
CA ARG A 359 11.04 16.97 -17.96
C ARG A 359 9.93 17.62 -18.81
N GLN A 360 9.35 16.92 -19.78
CA GLN A 360 8.30 17.49 -20.64
C GLN A 360 6.85 17.23 -20.15
N ALA A 361 6.63 16.37 -19.17
CA ALA A 361 5.32 16.20 -18.53
C ALA A 361 5.11 17.26 -17.43
N SER A 362 4.94 18.52 -17.83
CA SER A 362 4.67 19.62 -16.90
C SER A 362 3.19 19.68 -16.49
N VAL A 363 2.98 20.16 -15.27
CA VAL A 363 1.71 20.32 -14.50
C VAL A 363 0.51 20.88 -15.28
N SER A 364 0.75 21.56 -16.42
CA SER A 364 -0.28 22.04 -17.34
C SER A 364 -1.10 20.91 -17.98
N GLN A 365 -0.48 19.76 -18.29
CA GLN A 365 -1.17 18.61 -18.90
C GLN A 365 -2.01 17.84 -17.87
N ALA A 366 -1.62 17.89 -16.59
CA ALA A 366 -2.39 17.31 -15.50
C ALA A 366 -3.70 18.09 -15.24
N LEU A 367 -3.66 19.43 -15.38
CA LEU A 367 -4.85 20.28 -15.24
C LEU A 367 -5.79 20.17 -16.45
N SER A 368 -5.27 20.02 -17.68
CA SER A 368 -6.13 19.78 -18.85
C SER A 368 -6.78 18.40 -18.84
N ASN A 369 -6.10 17.40 -18.27
CA ASN A 369 -6.67 16.05 -18.15
C ASN A 369 -7.77 15.99 -17.09
N PHE A 370 -7.69 16.80 -16.03
CA PHE A 370 -8.73 16.88 -15.00
C PHE A 370 -10.07 17.44 -15.54
N SER A 371 -10.04 18.45 -16.43
CA SER A 371 -11.26 18.94 -17.07
C SER A 371 -11.85 17.96 -18.09
N SER A 372 -11.02 17.11 -18.71
CA SER A 372 -11.47 16.07 -19.62
C SER A 372 -12.07 14.83 -18.92
N LEU A 373 -11.68 14.58 -17.66
CA LEU A 373 -12.12 13.43 -16.86
C LEU A 373 -13.54 13.60 -16.29
N VAL A 374 -14.02 14.85 -16.13
CA VAL A 374 -15.39 15.17 -15.69
C VAL A 374 -16.42 14.95 -16.81
N GLY A 375 -15.98 14.75 -18.07
CA GLY A 375 -16.85 14.70 -19.25
C GLY A 375 -16.95 13.36 -19.99
N ARG A 376 -16.29 12.28 -19.57
CA ARG A 376 -16.35 10.98 -20.27
C ARG A 376 -16.71 9.83 -19.34
N GLY A 377 -17.90 9.29 -19.56
CA GLY A 377 -18.32 8.01 -19.00
C GLY A 377 -17.64 6.84 -19.71
N SER A 378 -17.43 5.77 -18.93
CA SER A 378 -17.06 4.41 -19.35
C SER A 378 -15.67 4.26 -19.99
N LEU A 379 -14.73 3.70 -19.24
CA LEU A 379 -13.39 3.34 -19.70
C LEU A 379 -13.14 1.85 -19.42
N ASP A 380 -13.91 1.00 -20.07
CA ASP A 380 -13.55 -0.38 -20.39
C ASP A 380 -13.64 -0.51 -21.91
N ASN A 381 -12.50 -0.53 -22.61
CA ASN A 381 -12.25 -1.28 -23.86
C ASN A 381 -11.01 -0.87 -24.69
N ASP A 382 -10.22 0.14 -24.34
CA ASP A 382 -9.18 0.63 -25.26
C ASP A 382 -7.75 0.08 -25.08
N LEU A 383 -7.52 -0.97 -24.28
CA LEU A 383 -6.15 -1.52 -24.15
C LEU A 383 -5.76 -2.62 -25.15
N PHE A 384 -6.69 -3.18 -25.95
CA PHE A 384 -6.35 -4.12 -27.01
C PHE A 384 -7.32 -4.03 -28.19
N SER A 385 -7.18 -2.97 -28.99
CA SER A 385 -7.72 -2.93 -30.35
C SER A 385 -6.58 -2.58 -31.29
N ILE A 386 -5.87 -3.60 -31.78
CA ILE A 386 -5.00 -3.47 -32.95
C ILE A 386 -5.93 -3.28 -34.13
N LYS A 387 -6.17 -2.02 -34.49
CA LYS A 387 -7.10 -1.65 -35.55
C LYS A 387 -6.35 -1.37 -36.84
N ASN A 388 -5.64 -2.37 -37.36
CA ASN A 388 -5.22 -2.44 -38.76
C ASN A 388 -4.55 -3.78 -39.09
N ASP A 389 -5.11 -4.51 -40.06
CA ASP A 389 -4.53 -5.76 -40.61
C ASP A 389 -3.11 -5.56 -41.21
N GLN A 390 -2.73 -4.32 -41.51
CA GLN A 390 -1.39 -4.01 -42.01
C GLN A 390 -0.31 -4.01 -40.91
N ASP A 391 -0.68 -3.73 -39.65
CA ASP A 391 0.26 -3.72 -38.53
C ASP A 391 0.51 -5.13 -38.00
N MET A 392 -0.49 -6.02 -38.05
CA MET A 392 -0.33 -7.45 -37.82
C MET A 392 0.68 -8.08 -38.79
N LYS A 393 0.59 -7.77 -40.09
CA LYS A 393 1.56 -8.27 -41.09
C LYS A 393 2.97 -7.70 -40.94
N ARG A 394 3.12 -6.51 -40.35
CA ARG A 394 4.44 -5.96 -40.00
C ARG A 394 5.02 -6.66 -38.78
N ILE A 395 4.22 -6.91 -37.75
CA ILE A 395 4.66 -7.63 -36.55
C ILE A 395 5.08 -9.05 -36.91
N GLU A 396 4.30 -9.76 -37.72
CA GLU A 396 4.64 -11.13 -38.19
C GLU A 396 5.96 -11.16 -38.98
N LYS A 397 6.24 -10.12 -39.77
CA LYS A 397 7.50 -9.98 -40.51
C LYS A 397 8.70 -9.70 -39.60
N TYR A 398 8.53 -8.91 -38.53
CA TYR A 398 9.59 -8.63 -37.55
C TYR A 398 9.83 -9.80 -36.58
N THR A 399 8.79 -10.55 -36.22
CA THR A 399 8.93 -11.74 -35.37
C THR A 399 9.75 -12.84 -36.07
N ASN A 400 9.53 -13.04 -37.38
CA ASN A 400 10.29 -14.01 -38.17
C ASN A 400 11.75 -13.59 -38.43
N GLU A 401 12.07 -12.29 -38.45
CA GLU A 401 13.47 -11.81 -38.52
C GLU A 401 14.20 -11.95 -37.17
N ILE A 402 13.47 -11.87 -36.05
CA ILE A 402 14.03 -12.05 -34.70
C ILE A 402 14.26 -13.54 -34.39
N GLU A 403 13.39 -14.44 -34.86
CA GLU A 403 13.59 -15.88 -34.68
C GLU A 403 14.79 -16.44 -35.48
N LEU A 404 15.22 -15.77 -36.55
CA LEU A 404 16.39 -16.19 -37.34
C LEU A 404 17.74 -15.68 -36.79
N GLN A 405 17.75 -14.80 -35.79
CA GLN A 405 18.98 -14.31 -35.15
C GLN A 405 19.24 -14.86 -33.75
N VAL A 406 18.37 -15.72 -33.21
CA VAL A 406 18.55 -16.33 -31.88
C VAL A 406 18.51 -17.86 -31.97
N ALA A 407 19.29 -18.43 -32.89
CA ALA A 407 19.70 -19.82 -32.84
C ALA A 407 21.16 -19.89 -32.34
N GLY A 408 21.32 -19.74 -31.02
CA GLY A 408 22.63 -19.64 -30.39
C GLY A 408 22.60 -19.96 -28.90
N GLY A 409 22.19 -21.17 -28.55
CA GLY A 409 22.65 -21.86 -27.34
C GLY A 409 21.95 -21.55 -26.01
N TYR A 410 21.57 -22.65 -25.36
CA TYR A 410 21.26 -22.88 -23.94
C TYR A 410 19.79 -22.97 -23.52
N TYR A 411 19.56 -24.08 -22.82
CA TYR A 411 18.33 -24.77 -22.51
C TYR A 411 17.48 -24.05 -21.45
N LEU A 412 16.18 -23.97 -21.69
CA LEU A 412 15.17 -23.81 -20.65
C LEU A 412 14.55 -25.18 -20.38
N VAL A 413 14.83 -25.72 -19.20
CA VAL A 413 14.15 -26.89 -18.65
C VAL A 413 12.71 -26.47 -18.33
N SER A 414 11.76 -27.02 -19.09
CA SER A 414 10.33 -26.96 -18.80
C SER A 414 9.89 -28.36 -18.37
N GLU A 415 9.58 -28.51 -17.09
CA GLU A 415 8.93 -29.70 -16.56
C GLU A 415 7.45 -29.75 -16.99
N GLY A 416 7.12 -30.77 -17.78
CA GLY A 416 6.07 -31.74 -17.43
C GLY A 416 4.61 -31.37 -17.69
N ARG A 417 4.09 -31.79 -18.87
CA ARG A 417 2.81 -32.51 -18.97
C ARG A 417 2.87 -33.58 -20.06
N TYR A 418 2.74 -34.83 -19.63
CA TYR A 418 2.50 -35.98 -20.49
C TYR A 418 1.07 -35.91 -21.05
N VAL A 419 0.93 -36.01 -22.37
CA VAL A 419 -0.31 -36.46 -23.01
C VAL A 419 -0.05 -37.87 -23.53
N LYS A 420 -0.82 -38.81 -23.01
CA LYS A 420 -0.81 -40.22 -23.40
C LYS A 420 -1.72 -40.37 -24.62
N PHE A 421 -1.15 -40.56 -25.81
CA PHE A 421 -1.90 -41.06 -26.97
C PHE A 421 -1.80 -42.58 -26.98
N GLY A 422 -2.94 -43.26 -26.92
CA GLY A 422 -3.06 -44.68 -27.22
C GLY A 422 -3.39 -44.86 -28.69
N GLU A 423 -2.63 -45.72 -29.36
CA GLU A 423 -2.78 -46.16 -30.74
C GLU A 423 -3.89 -47.23 -30.85
N HIS A 424 -4.86 -47.00 -31.74
CA HIS A 424 -5.29 -47.88 -32.86
C HIS A 424 -6.68 -47.50 -33.37
#